data_AF-A0A0F8ZTY3-F1
#
_entry.id   AF-A0A0F8ZTY3-F1
#
_cell.length_a   1.000
_cell.length_b   1.000
_cell.length_c   1.000
_cell.angle_alpha   90.00
_cell.angle_beta   90.00
_cell.angle_gamma   90.00
#
_symmetry.space_group_name_H-M   'P 1'
#
loop_
_entity.id
_entity.type
_entity.pdbx_description
1 polymer ?
#
loop_
_entity_poly.entity_id
_entity_poly.type
_entity_poly.pdbx_seq_one_letter_code
_entity_poly.pdbx_strand_id
1 'polypeptide(L)' 'AIETMGYTNMLEVVLRGDNGFIILSAAGRFFLMGASRSMPDLGKIVKIFRYYSKEISARYPRQ' A
#
# COMPACT_ATOMS: atom_id res chain seq x y z
N ALA A 1 -7.90 10.92 10.25
CA ALA A 1 -7.81 10.96 8.78
C ALA A 1 -8.63 9.85 8.13
N ILE A 2 -8.35 8.57 8.39
CA ILE A 2 -9.09 7.41 7.81
C ILE A 2 -10.52 7.30 8.36
N GLU A 3 -10.65 7.33 9.68
CA GLU A 3 -11.95 7.27 10.38
C GLU A 3 -12.83 8.49 10.05
N THR A 4 -12.18 9.64 9.85
CA THR A 4 -12.83 10.90 9.44
C THR A 4 -13.44 10.82 8.03
N MET A 5 -12.98 9.87 7.20
CA MET A 5 -13.49 9.63 5.84
C MET A 5 -14.48 8.45 5.78
N GLY A 6 -14.88 7.89 6.94
CA GLY A 6 -15.87 6.80 7.01
C GLY A 6 -15.35 5.42 6.57
N TYR A 7 -14.04 5.27 6.37
CA TYR A 7 -13.44 3.98 6.04
C TYR A 7 -12.98 3.25 7.31
N THR A 8 -13.37 1.98 7.44
CA THR A 8 -13.06 1.14 8.60
C THR A 8 -11.63 0.62 8.59
N ASN A 9 -10.96 0.59 7.43
CA ASN A 9 -9.59 0.09 7.31
C ASN A 9 -8.89 0.68 6.08
N MET A 10 -7.77 1.37 6.29
CA MET A 10 -6.91 1.83 5.18
C MET A 10 -5.95 0.72 4.79
N LEU A 11 -6.24 0.07 3.67
CA LEU A 11 -5.45 -1.05 3.15
C LEU A 11 -4.21 -0.58 2.39
N GLU A 12 -4.32 0.53 1.65
CA GLU A 12 -3.28 1.04 0.77
C GLU A 12 -3.45 2.54 0.50
N VAL A 13 -2.34 3.26 0.43
CA VAL A 13 -2.24 4.65 0.01
C VAL A 13 -1.24 4.75 -1.13
N VAL A 14 -1.61 5.43 -2.21
CA VAL A 14 -0.72 5.75 -3.32
C VAL A 14 -0.62 7.26 -3.43
N LEU A 15 0.57 7.79 -3.14
CA LEU A 15 0.91 9.20 -3.32
C LEU A 15 1.58 9.34 -4.69
N ARG A 16 0.97 10.11 -5.59
CA ARG A 16 1.54 10.41 -6.91
C ARG A 16 2.04 11.84 -6.94
N GLY A 17 3.28 12.04 -7.36
CA GLY A 17 3.82 13.33 -7.76
C GLY A 17 4.03 13.36 -9.28
N ASP A 18 4.57 14.46 -9.80
CA ASP A 18 4.71 14.64 -11.25
C ASP A 18 5.67 13.61 -11.89
N ASN A 19 6.73 13.23 -11.16
CA ASN A 19 7.81 12.37 -11.66
C ASN A 19 7.96 11.05 -10.89
N GLY A 20 6.91 10.60 -10.22
CA GLY A 20 6.93 9.33 -9.51
C GLY A 20 5.81 9.17 -8.51
N PHE A 21 5.91 8.10 -7.73
CA PHE A 21 4.92 7.76 -6.73
C PHE A 21 5.52 7.01 -5.55
N ILE A 22 4.80 7.05 -4.43
CA ILE A 22 5.04 6.27 -3.23
C ILE A 22 3.78 5.44 -2.96
N ILE A 23 3.95 4.18 -2.58
CA ILE A 23 2.89 3.27 -2.15
C ILE A 23 3.15 2.91 -0.70
N LEU A 24 2.10 2.93 0.10
CA LEU A 24 2.08 2.47 1.48
C LEU A 24 0.95 1.46 1.62
N SER A 25 1.26 0.21 1.93
CA SER A 25 0.27 -0.85 2.10
C SER A 25 0.32 -1.39 3.53
N ALA A 26 -0.84 -1.54 4.16
CA ALA A 26 -0.94 -2.21 5.45
C ALA A 26 -0.67 -3.71 5.28
N ALA A 27 0.26 -4.26 6.05
CA ALA A 27 0.70 -5.65 5.94
C ALA A 27 0.74 -6.30 7.33
N GLY A 28 -0.42 -6.34 8.00
CA GLY A 28 -0.54 -6.83 9.37
C GLY A 28 0.28 -5.98 10.35
N ARG A 29 1.20 -6.63 11.08
CA ARG A 29 2.13 -5.95 12.01
C ARG A 29 3.11 -5.00 11.32
N PHE A 30 3.22 -5.04 10.00
CA PHE A 30 4.15 -4.23 9.22
C PHE A 30 3.42 -3.26 8.28
N PHE A 31 4.20 -2.30 7.76
CA PHE A 31 3.84 -1.50 6.60
C PHE A 31 4.81 -1.80 5.47
N LEU A 32 4.26 -2.05 4.28
CA LEU A 32 5.04 -2.14 3.04
C LEU A 32 5.09 -0.77 2.40
N MET A 33 6.30 -0.29 2.09
CA MET A 33 6.52 0.97 1.39
C MET A 33 7.28 0.71 0.09
N GLY A 34 6.80 1.31 -0.99
CA GLY A 34 7.46 1.28 -2.29
C GLY A 34 7.52 2.67 -2.89
N ALA A 35 8.55 2.95 -3.68
CA ALA A 35 8.64 4.19 -4.44
C ALA A 35 9.20 3.89 -5.83
N SER A 36 8.69 4.60 -6.84
CA SER A 36 9.18 4.49 -8.22
C SER A 36 9.02 5.82 -8.95
N ARG A 37 9.87 6.04 -9.95
CA ARG A 37 9.76 7.16 -10.91
C ARG A 37 9.06 6.74 -12.21
N SER A 38 8.88 5.44 -12.44
CA SER A 38 8.24 4.89 -13.64
C SER A 38 6.72 4.85 -13.46
N MET A 39 6.03 5.92 -13.88
CA MET A 39 4.57 6.02 -13.82
C MET A 39 3.81 4.94 -14.62
N PRO A 40 4.30 4.50 -15.81
CA PRO A 40 3.62 3.44 -16.59
C PRO A 40 3.47 2.12 -15.82
N ASP A 41 4.39 1.80 -14.91
CA ASP A 41 4.39 0.56 -14.14
C ASP A 41 3.55 0.62 -12.87
N LEU A 42 2.94 1.77 -12.55
CA LEU A 42 2.21 1.98 -11.30
C LEU A 42 1.17 0.89 -11.05
N GLY A 43 0.32 0.59 -12.03
CA GLY A 43 -0.74 -0.41 -11.87
C GLY A 43 -0.20 -1.82 -11.62
N LYS A 44 0.94 -2.18 -12.23
CA LYS A 44 1.62 -3.45 -12.01
C LYS A 44 2.21 -3.51 -10.61
N ILE A 45 2.89 -2.45 -10.19
CA ILE A 45 3.53 -2.37 -8.87
C ILE A 45 2.47 -2.40 -7.76
N VAL A 46 1.36 -1.67 -7.90
CA VAL A 46 0.23 -1.71 -6.96
C VAL A 46 -0.32 -3.14 -6.79
N LYS A 47 -0.51 -3.89 -7.88
CA LYS A 47 -0.99 -5.29 -7.79
C LYS A 47 -0.02 -6.18 -7.01
N ILE A 48 1.29 -6.02 -7.23
CA ILE A 48 2.33 -6.78 -6.52
C ILE A 48 2.31 -6.43 -5.03
N PHE A 49 2.25 -5.14 -4.70
CA PHE A 49 2.19 -4.66 -3.31
C PHE A 49 0.98 -5.22 -2.57
N ARG A 50 -0.20 -5.24 -3.19
CA ARG A 50 -1.41 -5.83 -2.60
C ARG A 50 -1.28 -7.33 -2.34
N TYR A 51 -0.67 -8.06 -3.28
CA TYR A 51 -0.46 -9.50 -3.11
C TYR A 51 0.43 -9.78 -1.90
N TYR A 52 1.61 -9.14 -1.84
CA TYR A 52 2.54 -9.36 -0.74
C TYR A 52 2.06 -8.79 0.59
N SER A 53 1.34 -7.67 0.60
CA SER A 53 0.77 -7.12 1.84
C SER A 53 -0.24 -8.08 2.46
N LYS A 54 -1.07 -8.74 1.63
CA LYS A 54 -1.99 -9.78 2.07
C LYS A 54 -1.26 -11.01 2.61
N GLU A 55 -0.26 -11.51 1.91
CA GLU A 55 0.55 -12.66 2.34
C GLU A 55 1.25 -12.39 3.68
N ILE A 56 1.86 -11.21 3.83
CA ILE A 56 2.54 -10.80 5.06
C ILE A 56 1.53 -10.63 6.19
N SER A 57 0.38 -10.01 5.92
CA SER A 57 -0.68 -9.84 6.94
C SER A 57 -1.26 -11.17 7.42
N ALA A 58 -1.36 -12.17 6.54
CA ALA A 58 -1.83 -13.51 6.90
C ALA A 58 -0.84 -14.24 7.82
N ARG A 59 0.46 -14.06 7.58
CA ARG A 59 1.53 -14.66 8.41
C ARG A 59 1.77 -13.89 9.71
N TYR A 60 1.58 -12.58 9.70
CA TYR A 60 1.89 -11.68 10.81
C TYR A 60 0.72 -10.71 11.08
N PRO A 61 -0.42 -11.20 11.61
CA PRO A 61 -1.57 -10.36 11.91
C PRO A 61 -1.23 -9.27 12.94
N ARG A 62 -1.99 -8.16 12.93
CA ARG A 62 -1.93 -7.18 14.04
C ARG A 62 -2.48 -7.85 15.29
N GLN A 63 -1.77 -7.69 16.40
CA GLN A 63 -2.25 -8.10 17.73
C GLN A 63 -3.47 -7.29 18.13
#